data_AF-A0A0R0D7V6-F1
#
_entry.id   AF-A0A0R0D7V6-F1
#
_cell.length_a   1.000
_cell.length_b   1.000
_cell.length_c   1.000
_cell.angle_alpha   90.00
_cell.angle_beta   90.00
_cell.angle_gamma   90.00
#
_symmetry.space_group_name_H-M   'P 1'
#
loop_
_entity.id
_entity.type
_entity.pdbx_description
1 polymer ?
#
loop_
_entity_poly.entity_id
_entity_poly.type
_entity_poly.pdbx_seq_one_letter_code
_entity_poly.pdbx_strand_id
1 'polypeptide(L)'
;MLLTVLPALPALACSVNMGAGWPAATGNYGEGAANLLGGVHEQGIAWLSLPRRGEESQLVLAPDADGQWWVSRARADRRIYHTSNNYNHFGVELRLDQEPKIERAPIPSELALRLVDRWQRALDGAGLAAQAPLMEDEDVLSIQIAGQRVSGRAPSCGALPRLLGQRALLEELAGSKEKKHEKRYEAISEALDKYDERVAKGKV
;
A
#
# COMPACT_ATOMS: atom_id res chain seq x y z
N MET A 1 46.34 31.22 -10.66
CA MET A 1 45.79 30.14 -9.82
C MET A 1 44.27 30.17 -10.01
N LEU A 2 43.73 29.37 -10.95
CA LEU A 2 42.29 29.33 -11.23
C LEU A 2 41.68 28.22 -10.35
N LEU A 3 40.84 28.57 -9.39
CA LEU A 3 39.99 27.60 -8.69
C LEU A 3 38.82 27.22 -9.60
N THR A 4 38.83 26.02 -10.14
CA THR A 4 37.66 25.41 -10.76
C THR A 4 36.72 24.89 -9.68
N VAL A 5 35.59 25.58 -9.50
CA VAL A 5 34.46 25.08 -8.72
C VAL A 5 33.83 23.95 -9.53
N LEU A 6 33.99 22.71 -9.07
CA LEU A 6 33.22 21.59 -9.62
C LEU A 6 31.74 21.80 -9.23
N PRO A 7 30.79 21.75 -10.18
CA PRO A 7 29.38 21.74 -9.84
C PRO A 7 29.08 20.45 -9.07
N ALA A 8 28.48 20.59 -7.89
CA ALA A 8 27.89 19.46 -7.19
C ALA A 8 26.83 18.85 -8.10
N LEU A 9 27.05 17.61 -8.56
CA LEU A 9 26.02 16.83 -9.20
C LEU A 9 24.83 16.78 -8.23
N PRO A 10 23.59 17.13 -8.65
CA PRO A 10 22.44 16.91 -7.79
C PRO A 10 22.44 15.42 -7.45
N ALA A 11 22.40 15.09 -6.17
CA ALA A 11 22.10 13.73 -5.75
C ALA A 11 20.89 13.29 -6.56
N LEU A 12 21.00 12.20 -7.34
CA LEU A 12 19.90 11.64 -8.11
C LEU A 12 18.67 11.62 -7.21
N ALA A 13 17.76 12.56 -7.42
CA ALA A 13 16.60 12.71 -6.57
C ALA A 13 15.82 11.42 -6.70
N CYS A 14 15.63 10.71 -5.59
CA CYS A 14 14.80 9.51 -5.59
C CYS A 14 13.41 9.90 -6.13
N SER A 15 13.10 9.49 -7.36
CA SER A 15 11.77 9.69 -7.94
C SER A 15 10.97 8.43 -7.69
N VAL A 16 9.95 8.54 -6.83
CA VAL A 16 9.02 7.43 -6.63
C VAL A 16 8.14 7.30 -7.87
N ASN A 17 8.03 6.08 -8.42
CA ASN A 17 7.17 5.81 -9.57
C ASN A 17 5.71 5.59 -9.13
N MET A 18 5.13 6.62 -8.50
CA MET A 18 3.74 6.67 -8.05
C MET A 18 3.17 8.08 -8.27
N GLY A 19 1.87 8.16 -8.45
CA GLY A 19 1.17 9.44 -8.59
C GLY A 19 -0.32 9.33 -8.28
N ALA A 20 -1.04 10.43 -8.37
CA ALA A 20 -2.44 10.50 -7.96
C ALA A 20 -3.37 9.64 -8.85
N GLY A 21 -4.37 9.01 -8.23
CA GLY A 21 -5.42 8.24 -8.89
C GLY A 21 -5.01 6.84 -9.31
N TRP A 22 -5.74 6.31 -10.30
CA TRP A 22 -5.46 5.01 -10.92
C TRP A 22 -4.53 5.17 -12.13
N PRO A 23 -3.64 4.20 -12.39
CA PRO A 23 -2.97 4.10 -13.68
C PRO A 23 -3.99 4.03 -14.82
N ALA A 24 -3.60 4.49 -16.01
CA ALA A 24 -4.47 4.40 -17.19
C ALA A 24 -4.96 2.95 -17.41
N ALA A 25 -6.22 2.82 -17.86
CA ALA A 25 -6.92 1.54 -18.06
C ALA A 25 -7.10 0.65 -16.81
N THR A 26 -6.67 1.08 -15.62
CA THR A 26 -6.80 0.31 -14.37
C THR A 26 -8.03 0.71 -13.55
N GLY A 27 -8.66 1.86 -13.83
CA GLY A 27 -9.72 2.44 -12.98
C GLY A 27 -10.87 1.48 -12.62
N ASN A 28 -11.55 0.91 -13.62
CA ASN A 28 -12.71 0.03 -13.37
C ASN A 28 -12.31 -1.26 -12.63
N TYR A 29 -11.19 -1.86 -13.03
CA TYR A 29 -10.67 -3.08 -12.40
C TYR A 29 -10.20 -2.82 -10.97
N GLY A 30 -9.39 -1.78 -10.77
CA GLY A 30 -8.84 -1.40 -9.47
C GLY A 30 -9.93 -1.03 -8.47
N GLU A 31 -10.95 -0.31 -8.93
CA GLU A 31 -12.10 0.04 -8.07
C GLU A 31 -12.93 -1.20 -7.71
N GLY A 32 -13.20 -2.08 -8.67
CA GLY A 32 -13.87 -3.36 -8.40
C GLY A 32 -13.09 -4.22 -7.40
N ALA A 33 -11.76 -4.30 -7.57
CA ALA A 33 -10.90 -5.04 -6.67
C ALA A 33 -10.85 -4.43 -5.26
N ALA A 34 -10.75 -3.10 -5.15
CA ALA A 34 -10.80 -2.41 -3.87
C ALA A 34 -12.11 -2.69 -3.13
N ASN A 35 -13.25 -2.58 -3.83
CA ASN A 35 -14.57 -2.82 -3.23
C ASN A 35 -14.75 -4.28 -2.78
N LEU A 36 -14.27 -5.24 -3.57
CA LEU A 36 -14.30 -6.66 -3.20
C LEU A 36 -13.43 -6.96 -1.98
N LEU A 37 -12.23 -6.39 -1.89
CA LEU A 37 -11.18 -6.79 -0.93
C LEU A 37 -11.16 -5.96 0.37
N GLY A 38 -12.19 -5.18 0.67
CA GLY A 38 -12.30 -4.50 1.96
C GLY A 38 -12.66 -3.02 1.86
N GLY A 39 -12.78 -2.50 0.64
CA GLY A 39 -13.32 -1.18 0.35
C GLY A 39 -12.39 -0.03 0.68
N VAL A 40 -12.99 1.16 0.67
CA VAL A 40 -12.38 2.44 1.00
C VAL A 40 -12.78 2.85 2.41
N HIS A 41 -11.82 3.40 3.17
CA HIS A 41 -12.08 3.90 4.52
C HIS A 41 -11.69 5.37 4.57
N GLU A 42 -12.58 6.22 5.10
CA GLU A 42 -12.31 7.64 5.31
C GLU A 42 -11.22 7.84 6.37
N GLN A 43 -11.28 7.01 7.42
CA GLN A 43 -10.32 6.98 8.50
C GLN A 43 -9.38 5.78 8.31
N GLY A 44 -8.08 6.05 8.26
CA GLY A 44 -7.07 5.00 8.14
C GLY A 44 -6.39 4.94 6.77
N ILE A 45 -5.90 3.75 6.43
CA ILE A 45 -5.12 3.50 5.23
C ILE A 45 -5.42 2.11 4.65
N ALA A 46 -5.48 2.05 3.32
CA ALA A 46 -5.61 0.81 2.58
C ALA A 46 -4.48 0.66 1.55
N TRP A 47 -3.91 -0.54 1.46
CA TRP A 47 -2.94 -0.93 0.44
C TRP A 47 -3.54 -2.03 -0.42
N LEU A 48 -3.84 -1.72 -1.68
CA LEU A 48 -4.29 -2.68 -2.67
C LEU A 48 -3.10 -3.10 -3.55
N SER A 49 -2.89 -4.40 -3.65
CA SER A 49 -1.88 -5.02 -4.52
C SER A 49 -2.59 -5.73 -5.67
N LEU A 50 -2.33 -5.27 -6.89
CA LEU A 50 -2.83 -5.81 -8.15
C LEU A 50 -1.65 -6.36 -8.95
N PRO A 51 -1.17 -7.57 -8.65
CA PRO A 51 -0.04 -8.14 -9.35
C PRO A 51 -0.44 -8.57 -10.77
N ARG A 52 0.50 -8.51 -11.71
CA ARG A 52 0.32 -9.06 -13.07
C ARG A 52 0.10 -10.56 -13.03
N ARG A 53 0.62 -11.25 -12.03
CA ARG A 53 0.44 -12.69 -11.81
C ARG A 53 0.30 -12.97 -10.33
N GLY A 54 -0.56 -13.91 -9.98
CA GLY A 54 -0.83 -14.27 -8.60
C GLY A 54 -2.15 -13.70 -8.11
N GLU A 55 -2.23 -13.54 -6.80
CA GLU A 55 -3.46 -13.25 -6.05
C GLU A 55 -3.56 -11.74 -5.78
N GLU A 56 -4.68 -11.13 -6.17
CA GLU A 56 -5.00 -9.77 -5.75
C GLU A 56 -5.29 -9.74 -4.24
N SER A 57 -4.78 -8.73 -3.56
CA SER A 57 -4.93 -8.62 -2.11
C SER A 57 -5.03 -7.18 -1.66
N GLN A 58 -5.70 -6.98 -0.53
CA GLN A 58 -5.78 -5.68 0.12
C GLN A 58 -5.48 -5.83 1.60
N LEU A 59 -4.69 -4.90 2.12
CA LEU A 59 -4.51 -4.71 3.55
C LEU A 59 -5.17 -3.39 3.94
N VAL A 60 -5.95 -3.40 5.00
CA VAL A 60 -6.64 -2.22 5.54
C VAL A 60 -6.29 -2.07 7.01
N LEU A 61 -5.94 -0.84 7.40
CA LEU A 61 -5.86 -0.39 8.78
C LEU A 61 -6.89 0.72 8.97
N ALA A 62 -7.99 0.42 9.66
CA ALA A 62 -9.09 1.35 9.86
C ALA A 62 -9.87 1.03 11.15
N PRO A 63 -10.57 2.01 11.77
CA PRO A 63 -11.50 1.75 12.85
C PRO A 63 -12.81 1.16 12.32
N ASP A 64 -13.49 0.37 13.14
CA ASP A 64 -14.88 0.01 12.92
C ASP A 64 -15.84 1.09 13.45
N ALA A 65 -17.15 0.82 13.38
CA ALA A 65 -18.19 1.75 13.81
C ALA A 65 -18.15 2.05 15.33
N ASP A 66 -17.56 1.15 16.14
CA ASP A 66 -17.41 1.30 17.58
C ASP A 66 -16.08 2.00 17.95
N GLY A 67 -15.25 2.32 16.96
CA GLY A 67 -13.96 2.98 17.12
C GLY A 67 -12.80 2.03 17.43
N GLN A 68 -13.00 0.71 17.43
CA GLN A 68 -11.92 -0.25 17.57
C GLN A 68 -11.13 -0.33 16.27
N TRP A 69 -9.82 -0.18 16.35
CA TRP A 69 -8.94 -0.30 15.19
C TRP A 69 -8.65 -1.75 14.83
N TRP A 70 -8.72 -2.03 13.53
CA TRP A 70 -8.48 -3.35 12.97
C TRP A 70 -7.44 -3.29 11.85
N VAL A 71 -6.64 -4.36 11.79
CA VAL A 71 -5.88 -4.71 10.61
C VAL A 71 -6.59 -5.86 9.92
N SER A 72 -7.06 -5.62 8.70
CA SER A 72 -7.79 -6.59 7.89
C SER A 72 -7.02 -6.87 6.61
N ARG A 73 -6.69 -8.13 6.37
CA ARG A 73 -6.05 -8.61 5.14
C ARG A 73 -7.07 -9.44 4.37
N ALA A 74 -7.45 -8.97 3.19
CA ALA A 74 -8.28 -9.71 2.26
C ALA A 74 -7.47 -10.18 1.05
N ARG A 75 -7.89 -11.31 0.50
CA ARG A 75 -7.26 -11.98 -0.63
C ARG A 75 -8.32 -12.58 -1.54
N ALA A 76 -8.22 -12.33 -2.83
CA ALA A 76 -9.18 -12.86 -3.79
C ALA A 76 -9.03 -14.39 -3.91
N ASP A 77 -10.12 -15.13 -3.78
CA ASP A 77 -10.11 -16.60 -3.96
C ASP A 77 -9.67 -16.97 -5.39
N ARG A 78 -10.15 -16.19 -6.36
CA ARG A 78 -9.77 -16.30 -7.77
C ARG A 78 -9.39 -14.95 -8.32
N ARG A 79 -8.55 -14.98 -9.35
CA ARG A 79 -8.09 -13.78 -10.02
C ARG A 79 -9.26 -12.90 -10.46
N ILE A 80 -9.26 -11.64 -10.03
CA ILE A 80 -10.37 -10.72 -10.27
C ILE A 80 -10.42 -10.34 -11.75
N TYR A 81 -9.29 -9.91 -12.32
CA TYR A 81 -9.18 -9.66 -13.75
C TYR A 81 -8.94 -10.97 -14.50
N HIS A 82 -9.93 -11.39 -15.29
CA HIS A 82 -9.90 -12.66 -16.00
C HIS A 82 -10.15 -12.46 -17.49
N THR A 83 -9.23 -12.96 -18.33
CA THR A 83 -9.43 -13.03 -19.78
C THR A 83 -9.97 -14.41 -20.14
N SER A 84 -11.14 -14.46 -20.77
CA SER A 84 -11.66 -15.69 -21.39
C SER A 84 -11.28 -15.69 -22.87
N ASN A 85 -10.76 -16.83 -23.33
CA ASN A 85 -10.44 -17.03 -24.74
C ASN A 85 -10.89 -18.42 -25.17
N ASN A 86 -11.96 -18.45 -25.96
CA ASN A 86 -12.57 -19.66 -26.51
C ASN A 86 -12.65 -19.48 -28.04
N TYR A 87 -12.80 -20.57 -28.80
CA TYR A 87 -12.80 -20.55 -30.28
C TYR A 87 -13.70 -19.47 -30.94
N ASN A 88 -14.77 -19.03 -30.26
CA ASN A 88 -15.71 -18.01 -30.77
C ASN A 88 -15.81 -16.74 -29.88
N HIS A 89 -15.02 -16.61 -28.82
CA HIS A 89 -15.15 -15.48 -27.90
C HIS A 89 -13.82 -15.13 -27.24
N PHE A 90 -13.39 -13.88 -27.41
CA PHE A 90 -12.36 -13.24 -26.60
C PHE A 90 -13.02 -12.15 -25.77
N GLY A 91 -12.87 -12.23 -24.45
CA GLY A 91 -13.51 -11.31 -23.53
C GLY A 91 -12.68 -11.10 -22.27
N VAL A 92 -12.90 -9.96 -21.62
CA VAL A 92 -12.38 -9.64 -20.29
C VAL A 92 -13.57 -9.57 -19.34
N GLU A 93 -13.45 -10.25 -18.22
CA GLU A 93 -14.46 -10.32 -17.17
C GLU A 93 -13.82 -9.97 -15.82
N LEU A 94 -14.57 -9.25 -14.97
CA LEU A 94 -14.22 -9.02 -13.58
C LEU A 94 -15.01 -9.97 -12.69
N ARG A 95 -14.32 -10.89 -12.02
CA ARG A 95 -14.93 -11.83 -11.07
C ARG A 95 -15.16 -11.16 -9.73
N LEU A 96 -16.17 -10.31 -9.64
CA LEU A 96 -16.51 -9.61 -8.40
C LEU A 96 -17.46 -10.40 -7.49
N ASP A 97 -18.15 -11.40 -8.05
CA ASP A 97 -19.00 -12.32 -7.30
C ASP A 97 -18.19 -13.51 -6.77
N GLN A 98 -17.32 -13.21 -5.80
CA GLN A 98 -16.53 -14.20 -5.08
C GLN A 98 -16.41 -13.79 -3.61
N GLU A 99 -16.21 -14.76 -2.72
CA GLU A 99 -15.96 -14.49 -1.31
C GLU A 99 -14.45 -14.48 -1.05
N PRO A 100 -13.84 -13.31 -0.78
CA PRO A 100 -12.41 -13.24 -0.52
C PRO A 100 -12.08 -13.85 0.84
N LYS A 101 -10.87 -14.40 0.95
CA LYS A 101 -10.35 -14.84 2.25
C LYS A 101 -9.94 -13.63 3.07
N ILE A 102 -10.60 -13.42 4.21
CA ILE A 102 -10.34 -12.31 5.12
C ILE A 102 -9.73 -12.81 6.43
N GLU A 103 -8.58 -12.25 6.79
CA GLU A 103 -7.90 -12.44 8.07
C GLU A 103 -7.86 -11.08 8.79
N ARG A 104 -8.22 -11.02 10.08
CA ARG A 104 -8.28 -9.75 10.82
C ARG A 104 -7.76 -9.89 12.25
N ALA A 105 -7.13 -8.83 12.75
CA ALA A 105 -6.69 -8.73 14.13
C ALA A 105 -6.88 -7.30 14.65
N PRO A 106 -7.23 -7.12 15.94
CA PRO A 106 -7.29 -5.80 16.53
C PRO A 106 -5.89 -5.22 16.65
N ILE A 107 -5.80 -3.89 16.72
CA ILE A 107 -4.56 -3.16 17.00
C ILE A 107 -4.88 -2.01 17.96
N PRO A 108 -3.99 -1.67 18.91
CA PRO A 108 -4.19 -0.51 19.77
C PRO A 108 -4.33 0.78 18.95
N SER A 109 -5.33 1.60 19.30
CA SER A 109 -5.67 2.84 18.56
C SER A 109 -4.49 3.80 18.44
N GLU A 110 -3.71 3.97 19.52
CA GLU A 110 -2.50 4.82 19.52
C GLU A 110 -1.48 4.36 18.48
N LEU A 111 -1.26 3.04 18.37
CA LEU A 111 -0.33 2.49 17.39
C LEU A 111 -0.86 2.64 15.96
N ALA A 112 -2.16 2.44 15.76
CA ALA A 112 -2.81 2.62 14.47
C ALA A 112 -2.73 4.07 13.98
N LEU A 113 -3.08 5.04 14.83
CA LEU A 113 -3.01 6.46 14.50
C LEU A 113 -1.58 6.89 14.17
N ARG A 114 -0.60 6.40 14.92
CA ARG A 114 0.82 6.65 14.64
C ARG A 114 1.27 6.09 13.30
N LEU A 115 0.79 4.90 12.91
CA LEU A 115 1.05 4.34 11.57
C LEU A 115 0.45 5.23 10.48
N VAL A 116 -0.82 5.62 10.62
CA VAL A 116 -1.53 6.45 9.63
C VAL A 116 -0.83 7.80 9.44
N ASP A 117 -0.53 8.52 10.53
CA ASP A 117 0.20 9.80 10.48
C ASP A 117 1.57 9.63 9.79
N ARG A 118 2.29 8.55 10.11
CA ARG A 118 3.61 8.30 9.54
C ARG A 118 3.57 8.06 8.04
N TRP A 119 2.61 7.25 7.58
CA TRP A 119 2.39 7.00 6.17
C TRP A 119 1.98 8.26 5.42
N GLN A 120 1.08 9.06 5.98
CA GLN A 120 0.67 10.33 5.39
C GLN A 120 1.88 11.25 5.15
N ARG A 121 2.67 11.50 6.20
CA ARG A 121 3.86 12.37 6.10
C ARG A 121 4.89 11.87 5.09
N ALA A 122 5.07 10.55 5.02
CA ALA A 122 6.02 9.97 4.07
C ALA A 122 5.54 10.11 2.63
N LEU A 123 4.23 9.99 2.37
CA LEU A 123 3.65 10.22 1.06
C LEU A 123 3.69 11.69 0.65
N ASP A 124 3.40 12.61 1.58
CA ASP A 124 3.48 14.06 1.34
C ASP A 124 4.92 14.49 0.95
N GLY A 125 5.93 13.81 1.51
CA GLY A 125 7.34 14.06 1.22
C GLY A 125 7.93 13.24 0.06
N ALA A 126 7.17 12.33 -0.57
CA ALA A 126 7.72 11.35 -1.52
C ALA A 126 7.97 11.87 -2.95
N GLY A 127 7.60 13.11 -3.25
CA GLY A 127 7.75 13.68 -4.60
C GLY A 127 6.90 12.94 -5.64
N LEU A 128 5.64 12.67 -5.30
CA LEU A 128 4.69 11.95 -6.16
C LEU A 128 4.41 12.71 -7.46
N ALA A 129 4.17 11.97 -8.54
CA ALA A 129 3.72 12.54 -9.80
C ALA A 129 2.27 13.07 -9.68
N ALA A 130 1.93 14.08 -10.48
CA ALA A 130 0.58 14.65 -10.52
C ALA A 130 -0.50 13.64 -10.91
N GLN A 131 -0.13 12.59 -11.64
CA GLN A 131 -0.98 11.48 -12.02
C GLN A 131 -0.22 10.16 -11.90
N ALA A 132 -0.92 9.08 -11.57
CA ALA A 132 -0.36 7.75 -11.56
C ALA A 132 0.27 7.40 -12.93
N PRO A 133 1.46 6.78 -12.93
CA PRO A 133 2.15 6.40 -14.16
C PRO A 133 1.35 5.37 -14.95
N LEU A 134 1.65 5.24 -16.24
CA LEU A 134 1.20 4.12 -17.04
C LEU A 134 1.88 2.83 -16.55
N MET A 135 1.11 1.76 -16.38
CA MET A 135 1.58 0.48 -15.84
C MET A 135 1.34 -0.62 -16.87
N GLU A 136 2.25 -0.75 -17.85
CA GLU A 136 2.18 -1.78 -18.89
C GLU A 136 2.74 -3.10 -18.38
N ASP A 137 1.88 -4.08 -18.12
CA ASP A 137 2.28 -5.43 -17.67
C ASP A 137 3.19 -5.41 -16.42
N GLU A 138 2.86 -4.55 -15.46
CA GLU A 138 3.55 -4.43 -14.18
C GLU A 138 2.60 -4.61 -13.00
N ASP A 139 3.16 -4.94 -11.84
CA ASP A 139 2.40 -4.98 -10.59
C ASP A 139 2.03 -3.54 -10.17
N VAL A 140 0.76 -3.34 -9.83
CA VAL A 140 0.27 -2.06 -9.32
C VAL A 140 0.10 -2.15 -7.80
N LEU A 141 0.72 -1.21 -7.10
CA LEU A 141 0.40 -0.89 -5.72
C LEU A 141 -0.44 0.38 -5.70
N SER A 142 -1.63 0.31 -5.12
CA SER A 142 -2.46 1.48 -4.82
C SER A 142 -2.54 1.67 -3.31
N ILE A 143 -2.33 2.90 -2.86
CA ILE A 143 -2.43 3.30 -1.46
C ILE A 143 -3.54 4.34 -1.37
N GLN A 144 -4.46 4.13 -0.44
CA GLN A 144 -5.49 5.10 -0.13
C GLN A 144 -5.39 5.52 1.32
N ILE A 145 -5.31 6.83 1.54
CA ILE A 145 -5.18 7.44 2.87
C ILE A 145 -5.79 8.84 2.81
N ALA A 146 -6.53 9.24 3.84
CA ALA A 146 -7.16 10.58 3.93
C ALA A 146 -7.97 10.96 2.67
N GLY A 147 -8.69 10.01 2.08
CA GLY A 147 -9.47 10.21 0.85
C GLY A 147 -8.64 10.36 -0.44
N GLN A 148 -7.32 10.40 -0.35
CA GLN A 148 -6.42 10.45 -1.50
C GLN A 148 -6.03 9.04 -1.93
N ARG A 149 -6.00 8.81 -3.25
CA ARG A 149 -5.45 7.59 -3.84
C ARG A 149 -4.17 7.92 -4.58
N VAL A 150 -3.13 7.14 -4.31
CA VAL A 150 -1.86 7.19 -5.04
C VAL A 150 -1.52 5.79 -5.50
N SER A 151 -1.14 5.66 -6.77
CA SER A 151 -0.88 4.35 -7.37
C SER A 151 0.37 4.37 -8.24
N GLY A 152 0.97 3.20 -8.41
CA GLY A 152 2.11 3.00 -9.30
C GLY A 152 2.88 1.74 -8.92
N ARG A 153 4.18 1.73 -9.20
CA ARG A 153 5.06 0.64 -8.80
C ARG A 153 5.33 0.74 -7.30
N ALA A 154 5.50 -0.41 -6.64
CA ALA A 154 5.97 -0.44 -5.26
C ALA A 154 7.28 0.39 -5.12
N PRO A 155 7.33 1.38 -4.21
CA PRO A 155 8.48 2.25 -4.07
C PRO A 155 9.73 1.48 -3.66
N SER A 156 10.86 1.77 -4.32
CA SER A 156 12.16 1.11 -4.09
C SER A 156 13.24 2.05 -3.54
N CYS A 157 12.98 3.37 -3.48
CA CYS A 157 13.90 4.36 -2.94
C CYS A 157 13.22 5.32 -1.95
N GLY A 158 14.03 6.06 -1.20
CA GLY A 158 13.56 7.05 -0.22
C GLY A 158 12.92 6.40 1.01
N ALA A 159 11.90 7.05 1.55
CA ALA A 159 11.30 6.67 2.82
C ALA A 159 10.24 5.56 2.75
N LEU A 160 9.52 5.48 1.64
CA LEU A 160 8.42 4.53 1.47
C LEU A 160 8.82 3.04 1.49
N PRO A 161 9.97 2.58 0.93
CA PRO A 161 10.37 1.17 0.98
C PRO A 161 10.49 0.62 2.40
N ARG A 162 10.87 1.47 3.37
CA ARG A 162 10.96 1.07 4.78
C ARG A 162 9.57 0.92 5.40
N LEU A 163 8.63 1.79 5.02
CA LEU A 163 7.24 1.66 5.44
C LEU A 163 6.56 0.44 4.82
N LEU A 164 6.95 0.00 3.61
CA LEU A 164 6.51 -1.30 3.08
C LEU A 164 6.91 -2.48 3.98
N GLY A 165 8.04 -2.38 4.70
CA GLY A 165 8.38 -3.35 5.74
C GLY A 165 7.39 -3.36 6.91
N GLN A 166 6.85 -2.19 7.29
CA GLN A 166 5.80 -2.10 8.30
C GLN A 166 4.48 -2.70 7.81
N ARG A 167 4.13 -2.50 6.53
CA ARG A 167 2.98 -3.18 5.90
C ARG A 167 3.08 -4.70 6.06
N ALA A 168 4.26 -5.28 5.83
CA ALA A 168 4.46 -6.73 6.02
C ALA A 168 4.22 -7.18 7.47
N LEU A 169 4.63 -6.39 8.48
CA LEU A 169 4.34 -6.68 9.88
C LEU A 169 2.84 -6.62 10.20
N LEU A 170 2.09 -5.71 9.56
CA LEU A 170 0.64 -5.64 9.65
C LEU A 170 -0.04 -6.85 9.00
N GLU A 171 0.45 -7.32 7.84
CA GLU A 171 -0.02 -8.57 7.23
C GLU A 171 0.21 -9.78 8.15
N GLU A 172 1.37 -9.81 8.83
CA GLU A 172 1.67 -10.84 9.83
C GLU A 172 0.77 -10.76 11.07
N LEU A 173 0.37 -9.55 11.50
CA LEU A 173 -0.57 -9.35 12.59
C LEU A 173 -1.96 -9.88 12.20
N ALA A 174 -2.48 -9.50 11.03
CA ALA A 174 -3.79 -9.94 10.55
C ALA A 174 -3.94 -11.47 10.50
N GLY A 175 -2.88 -12.18 10.09
CA GLY A 175 -2.85 -13.64 10.03
C GLY A 175 -2.40 -14.34 11.33
N SER A 176 -2.19 -13.59 12.43
CA SER A 176 -1.70 -14.17 13.68
C SER A 176 -2.82 -14.62 14.63
N LYS A 177 -2.44 -15.43 15.62
CA LYS A 177 -3.34 -15.83 16.71
C LYS A 177 -3.26 -14.80 17.82
N GLU A 178 -4.35 -14.61 18.56
CA GLU A 178 -4.48 -13.65 19.66
C GLU A 178 -3.30 -13.63 20.64
N LYS A 179 -2.86 -14.81 21.09
CA LYS A 179 -1.69 -14.94 21.99
C LYS A 179 -0.36 -14.39 21.45
N LYS A 180 -0.28 -14.07 20.15
CA LYS A 180 0.89 -13.46 19.51
C LYS A 180 0.74 -11.95 19.32
N HIS A 181 -0.46 -11.38 19.52
CA HIS A 181 -0.76 -9.99 19.19
C HIS A 181 0.16 -9.00 19.90
N GLU A 182 0.37 -9.14 21.21
CA GLU A 182 1.29 -8.27 21.97
C GLU A 182 2.69 -8.22 21.35
N LYS A 183 3.27 -9.40 21.07
CA LYS A 183 4.57 -9.49 20.38
C LYS A 183 4.55 -8.85 18.98
N ARG A 184 3.42 -8.90 18.27
CA ARG A 184 3.26 -8.22 16.97
C ARG A 184 3.20 -6.70 17.14
N TYR A 185 2.48 -6.20 18.14
CA TYR A 185 2.41 -4.78 18.45
C TYR A 185 3.79 -4.21 18.79
N GLU A 186 4.55 -4.91 19.64
CA GLU A 186 5.95 -4.55 19.96
C GLU A 186 6.81 -4.45 18.70
N ALA A 187 6.77 -5.47 17.83
CA ALA A 187 7.55 -5.48 16.59
C ALA A 187 7.16 -4.34 15.62
N ILE A 188 5.87 -4.03 15.52
CA ILE A 188 5.37 -2.91 14.72
C ILE A 188 5.84 -1.58 15.30
N SER A 189 5.73 -1.40 16.63
CA SER A 189 6.20 -0.19 17.32
C SER A 189 7.70 0.00 17.15
N GLU A 190 8.50 -1.05 17.37
CA GLU A 190 9.95 -0.99 17.23
C GLU A 190 10.36 -0.64 15.78
N ALA A 191 9.63 -1.15 14.79
CA ALA A 191 9.85 -0.81 13.38
C ALA A 191 9.52 0.66 13.08
N LEU A 192 8.51 1.23 13.76
CA LEU A 192 8.20 2.66 13.69
C LEU A 192 9.28 3.51 14.36
N ASP A 193 9.72 3.14 15.57
CA ASP A 193 10.77 3.85 16.30
C ASP A 193 12.07 3.89 15.49
N LYS A 194 12.47 2.74 14.93
CA LYS A 194 13.64 2.64 14.04
C LYS A 194 13.50 3.49 12.77
N TYR A 195 12.29 3.62 12.23
CA TYR A 195 12.05 4.51 11.10
C TYR A 195 12.24 5.97 11.51
N ASP A 196 11.62 6.39 12.62
CA ASP A 196 11.62 7.75 13.13
C ASP A 196 13.03 8.22 13.45
N GLU A 197 13.83 7.37 14.10
CA GLU A 197 15.24 7.64 14.35
C GLU A 197 16.03 7.89 13.07
N ARG A 198 15.75 7.17 11.99
CA ARG A 198 16.48 7.31 10.73
C ARG A 198 16.09 8.59 10.02
N VAL A 199 14.80 8.95 10.03
CA VAL A 199 14.33 10.23 9.51
C VAL A 199 15.00 11.38 10.26
N ALA A 200 15.02 11.34 11.59
CA ALA A 200 15.68 12.35 12.41
C ALA A 200 17.19 12.48 12.11
N LYS A 201 17.84 11.37 11.72
CA LYS A 201 19.26 11.32 11.32
C LYS A 201 19.49 11.64 9.82
N GLY A 202 18.46 11.91 9.03
CA GLY A 202 18.57 12.15 7.58
C GLY A 202 19.06 10.92 6.78
N LYS A 203 18.80 9.70 7.27
CA LYS A 203 19.31 8.43 6.72
C LYS A 203 18.27 7.66 5.92
N VAL A 204 17.38 8.38 5.25
CA VAL A 204 16.21 7.85 4.55
C VAL A 204 16.16 8.42 3.14
#